data_AF-A0A0H5Q189-F1
#
_entry.id   AF-A0A0H5Q189-F1
#
_cell.length_a   1.000
_cell.length_b   1.000
_cell.length_c   1.000
_cell.angle_alpha   90.00
_cell.angle_beta   90.00
_cell.angle_gamma   90.00
#
_symmetry.space_group_name_H-M   'P 1'
#
loop_
_entity.id
_entity.type
_entity.pdbx_description
1 polymer ?
#
loop_
_entity_poly.entity_id
_entity_poly.type
_entity_poly.pdbx_seq_one_letter_code
_entity_poly.pdbx_strand_id
1 'polypeptide(L)'
;MKDVNDNQTADLLPMKRPRGRPRTGAAISGAERQAKYRARQAENTVTVTFNREDVPALKLLLANPNPALDVHQVTLDRLVAALFDAAIEQGR
;
A
#
# COMPACT_ATOMS: atom_id res chain seq x y z
N MET A 1 -0.44 22.54 44.77
CA MET A 1 -1.24 22.74 43.55
C MET A 1 -0.29 23.31 42.50
N LYS A 2 -0.15 22.67 41.33
CA LYS A 2 0.76 23.15 40.28
C LYS A 2 0.02 24.26 39.53
N ASP A 3 0.59 25.46 39.48
CA ASP A 3 0.01 26.57 38.74
C ASP A 3 0.03 26.23 37.25
N VAL A 4 -1.15 26.23 36.62
CA VAL A 4 -1.33 25.85 35.22
C VAL A 4 -0.95 27.01 34.29
N ASN A 5 -0.87 28.24 34.82
CA ASN A 5 -0.58 29.46 34.07
C ASN A 5 0.84 30.01 34.30
N ASP A 6 1.70 29.26 35.01
CA ASP A 6 3.11 29.63 35.17
C ASP A 6 3.89 29.33 33.88
N ASN A 7 3.88 30.29 32.98
CA ASN A 7 4.62 30.28 31.72
C ASN A 7 6.05 30.83 31.88
N GLN A 8 6.45 31.31 33.06
CA GLN A 8 7.74 31.95 33.31
C GLN A 8 8.78 30.94 33.80
N THR A 9 8.37 29.99 34.64
CA THR A 9 9.26 28.94 35.16
C THR A 9 9.51 27.80 34.15
N ALA A 10 8.71 27.74 33.08
CA ALA A 10 8.83 26.73 32.03
C ALA A 10 10.14 26.84 31.21
N ASP A 11 10.71 28.04 31.10
CA ASP A 11 11.97 28.29 30.37
C ASP A 11 13.23 27.92 31.19
N LEU A 12 13.11 27.84 32.51
CA LEU A 12 14.22 27.56 33.43
C LEU A 12 14.52 26.06 33.58
N LEU A 13 13.57 25.20 33.18
CA LEU A 13 13.69 23.76 33.26
C LEU A 13 13.67 23.17 31.84
N PRO A 14 14.55 22.23 31.49
CA PRO A 14 14.49 21.56 30.19
C PRO A 14 13.17 20.80 30.07
N MET A 15 12.19 21.41 29.40
CA MET A 15 10.90 20.79 29.12
C MET A 15 11.12 19.53 28.30
N LYS A 16 10.72 18.38 28.86
CA LYS A 16 10.78 17.09 28.17
C LYS A 16 10.00 17.19 26.87
N ARG A 17 10.71 17.12 25.73
CA ARG A 17 10.09 17.17 24.40
C ARG A 17 8.99 16.10 24.33
N PRO A 18 7.77 16.43 23.85
CA PRO A 18 6.72 15.44 23.71
C PRO A 18 7.25 14.28 22.85
N ARG A 19 7.03 13.06 23.33
CA ARG A 19 7.37 11.87 22.55
C ARG A 19 6.45 11.82 21.33
N GLY A 20 7.04 11.75 20.14
CA GLY A 20 6.27 11.77 18.91
C GLY A 20 7.08 12.34 17.75
N ARG A 21 6.37 12.57 16.65
CA ARG A 21 6.95 13.10 15.41
C ARG A 21 7.61 14.46 15.69
N PRO A 22 8.85 14.68 15.22
CA PRO A 22 9.54 15.96 15.41
C PRO A 22 8.68 17.10 14.86
N ARG A 23 8.66 18.22 15.60
CA ARG A 23 8.01 19.50 15.24
C ARG A 23 8.62 20.17 13.99
N THR A 24 9.45 19.47 13.22
CA THR A 24 10.09 20.05 12.03
C THR A 24 9.08 20.11 10.88
N GLY A 25 9.01 21.25 10.18
CA GLY A 25 8.03 21.51 9.12
C GLY A 25 8.11 20.58 7.89
N ALA A 26 9.07 19.67 7.85
CA ALA A 26 9.18 18.61 6.84
C ALA A 26 8.37 17.35 7.19
N ALA A 27 7.55 17.42 8.22
CA ALA A 27 6.86 16.27 8.77
C ALA A 27 5.57 15.90 7.99
N ILE A 28 5.67 14.92 7.10
CA ILE A 28 4.52 14.36 6.32
C ILE A 28 3.43 13.78 7.26
N SER A 29 2.16 14.14 7.05
CA SER A 29 1.04 13.54 7.81
C SER A 29 0.85 12.04 7.52
N GLY A 30 0.09 11.32 8.36
CA GLY A 30 -0.24 9.91 8.09
C GLY A 30 -1.02 9.73 6.78
N ALA A 31 -1.97 10.64 6.53
CA ALA A 31 -2.77 10.67 5.31
C ALA A 31 -1.91 10.90 4.06
N GLU A 32 -1.02 11.89 4.09
CA GLU A 32 -0.09 12.15 2.97
C GLU A 32 0.83 10.97 2.69
N ARG A 33 1.30 10.27 3.72
CA ARG A 33 2.10 9.06 3.54
C ARG A 33 1.31 7.99 2.80
N GLN A 34 0.04 7.79 3.17
CA GLN A 34 -0.79 6.80 2.53
C GLN A 34 -1.17 7.20 1.09
N ALA A 35 -1.40 8.49 0.84
CA ALA A 35 -1.59 9.02 -0.51
C ALA A 35 -0.36 8.79 -1.40
N LYS A 36 0.85 9.11 -0.90
CA LYS A 36 2.11 8.83 -1.61
C LYS A 36 2.30 7.34 -1.87
N TYR A 37 1.96 6.48 -0.90
CA TYR A 37 2.00 5.04 -1.10
C TYR A 37 1.06 4.59 -2.22
N ARG A 38 -0.21 5.04 -2.21
CA ARG A 38 -1.18 4.71 -3.27
C ARG A 38 -0.73 5.22 -4.64
N ALA A 39 -0.17 6.43 -4.72
CA ALA A 39 0.38 6.98 -5.96
C ALA A 39 1.50 6.08 -6.51
N ARG A 40 2.47 5.70 -5.65
CA ARG A 40 3.54 4.77 -6.04
C ARG A 40 3.02 3.41 -6.47
N GLN A 41 1.97 2.90 -5.83
CA GLN A 41 1.36 1.65 -6.29
C GLN A 41 0.74 1.81 -7.68
N ALA A 42 0.05 2.92 -7.95
CA ALA A 42 -0.54 3.19 -9.26
C ALA A 42 0.52 3.36 -10.38
N GLU A 43 1.72 3.86 -10.06
CA GLU A 43 2.83 3.93 -11.02
C GLU A 43 3.37 2.54 -11.42
N ASN A 44 3.33 1.58 -10.50
CA ASN A 44 3.94 0.26 -10.68
C ASN A 44 2.94 -0.85 -11.02
N THR A 45 1.63 -0.59 -10.89
CA THR A 45 0.60 -1.62 -11.01
C THR A 45 -0.57 -1.14 -11.85
N VAL A 46 -1.16 -2.06 -12.60
CA VAL A 46 -2.37 -1.82 -13.39
C VAL A 46 -3.53 -2.54 -12.71
N THR A 47 -4.60 -1.82 -12.41
CA THR A 47 -5.86 -2.40 -11.90
C THR A 47 -6.83 -2.56 -13.06
N VAL A 48 -7.32 -3.79 -13.27
CA VAL A 48 -8.28 -4.13 -14.33
C VAL A 48 -9.49 -4.80 -13.70
N THR A 49 -10.67 -4.56 -14.25
CA THR A 49 -11.92 -5.21 -13.86
C THR A 49 -12.31 -6.26 -14.88
N PHE A 50 -12.64 -7.46 -14.41
CA PHE A 50 -13.11 -8.58 -15.23
C PHE A 50 -14.48 -9.05 -14.73
N ASN A 51 -15.31 -9.60 -15.63
CA ASN A 51 -16.51 -10.30 -15.19
C ASN A 51 -16.12 -11.63 -14.55
N ARG A 52 -16.88 -12.06 -13.53
CA ARG A 52 -16.59 -13.32 -12.83
C ARG A 52 -16.69 -14.55 -13.73
N GLU A 53 -17.56 -14.49 -14.73
CA GLU A 53 -17.74 -15.55 -15.73
C GLU A 53 -16.52 -15.75 -16.63
N ASP A 54 -15.67 -14.74 -16.79
CA ASP A 54 -14.47 -14.80 -17.64
C ASP A 54 -13.24 -15.39 -16.90
N VAL A 55 -13.29 -15.45 -15.57
CA VAL A 55 -12.17 -15.92 -14.73
C VAL A 55 -11.74 -17.36 -15.07
N PRO A 56 -12.64 -18.33 -15.29
CA PRO A 56 -12.25 -19.68 -15.72
C PRO A 56 -11.51 -19.70 -17.06
N ALA A 57 -11.91 -18.87 -18.02
CA ALA A 57 -11.27 -18.79 -19.33
C ALA A 57 -9.85 -18.21 -19.21
N LEU A 58 -9.66 -17.17 -18.40
CA LEU A 58 -8.34 -16.60 -18.11
C LEU A 58 -7.41 -17.63 -17.45
N LYS A 59 -7.93 -18.43 -16.50
CA LYS A 59 -7.16 -19.51 -15.87
C LYS A 59 -6.71 -20.56 -16.89
N LEU A 60 -7.58 -20.93 -17.83
CA LEU A 60 -7.25 -21.91 -18.87
C LEU A 60 -6.15 -21.41 -19.82
N LEU A 61 -6.21 -20.13 -20.21
CA LEU A 61 -5.19 -19.50 -21.05
C LEU A 61 -3.83 -19.41 -20.34
N LEU A 62 -3.81 -19.08 -19.05
CA LEU A 62 -2.57 -19.01 -18.28
C LEU A 62 -1.96 -20.40 -18.02
N ALA A 63 -2.78 -21.43 -17.90
CA ALA A 63 -2.33 -22.81 -17.76
C ALA A 63 -1.78 -23.41 -19.07
N ASN A 64 -2.25 -22.91 -20.22
CA ASN A 64 -1.84 -23.36 -21.54
C ASN A 64 -1.39 -22.16 -22.39
N PRO A 65 -0.24 -21.54 -22.06
CA PRO A 65 0.26 -20.40 -22.81
C PRO A 65 0.55 -20.82 -24.25
N ASN A 66 0.24 -19.93 -25.20
CA ASN A 66 0.59 -20.16 -26.60
C ASN A 66 2.13 -20.22 -26.72
N PRO A 67 2.72 -21.33 -27.20
CA PRO A 67 4.18 -21.47 -27.29
C PRO A 67 4.83 -20.47 -28.25
N ALA A 68 4.05 -19.83 -29.13
CA ALA A 68 4.55 -18.75 -29.98
C ALA A 68 4.77 -17.43 -29.24
N LEU A 69 4.16 -17.25 -28.06
CA LEU A 69 4.40 -16.12 -27.17
C LEU A 69 5.52 -16.56 -26.22
N ASP A 70 6.75 -16.11 -26.48
CA ASP A 70 7.91 -16.39 -25.63
C ASP A 70 7.78 -15.68 -24.27
N VAL A 71 6.90 -16.22 -23.42
CA VAL A 71 6.60 -15.70 -22.08
C VAL A 71 7.39 -16.51 -21.08
N HIS A 72 8.26 -15.84 -20.31
CA HIS A 72 9.01 -16.49 -19.25
C HIS A 72 8.08 -17.10 -18.19
N GLN A 73 8.41 -18.33 -17.77
CA GLN A 73 7.63 -19.10 -16.78
C GLN A 73 7.40 -18.32 -15.48
N VAL A 74 8.42 -17.62 -14.97
CA VAL A 74 8.33 -16.81 -13.74
C VAL A 74 7.29 -15.69 -13.87
N THR A 75 7.07 -15.18 -15.07
CA THR A 75 6.03 -14.18 -15.32
C THR A 75 4.64 -14.83 -15.31
N LEU A 76 4.49 -16.01 -15.90
CA LEU A 76 3.24 -16.77 -15.85
C LEU A 76 2.86 -17.12 -14.41
N ASP A 77 3.81 -17.61 -13.61
CA ASP A 77 3.56 -17.98 -12.21
C ASP A 77 3.07 -16.79 -11.38
N ARG A 78 3.65 -15.60 -11.59
CA ARG A 78 3.23 -14.36 -10.93
C ARG A 78 1.82 -13.94 -11.34
N LEU A 79 1.46 -14.06 -12.62
CA LEU A 79 0.12 -13.73 -13.12
C LEU A 79 -0.94 -14.70 -12.60
N VAL A 80 -0.61 -16.00 -12.57
CA VAL A 80 -1.46 -17.04 -11.99
C VAL A 80 -1.73 -16.72 -10.52
N ALA A 81 -0.69 -16.51 -9.70
CA ALA A 81 -0.87 -16.18 -8.28
C ALA A 81 -1.77 -14.95 -8.10
N ALA A 82 -1.50 -13.86 -8.82
CA ALA A 82 -2.30 -12.62 -8.73
C ALA A 82 -3.78 -12.83 -9.08
N LEU A 83 -4.08 -13.61 -10.13
CA LEU A 83 -5.47 -13.88 -10.54
C LEU A 83 -6.18 -14.82 -9.54
N PHE A 84 -5.49 -15.84 -9.04
CA PHE A 84 -6.07 -16.79 -8.09
C PHE A 84 -6.35 -16.14 -6.73
N ASP A 85 -5.42 -15.36 -6.20
CA ASP A 85 -5.60 -14.63 -4.94
C ASP A 85 -6.79 -13.68 -5.04
N ALA A 86 -6.85 -12.88 -6.12
CA ALA A 86 -7.96 -11.95 -6.35
C ALA A 86 -9.33 -12.67 -6.50
N ALA A 87 -9.35 -13.85 -7.13
CA ALA A 87 -10.58 -14.64 -7.29
C ALA A 87 -11.06 -15.27 -5.98
N ILE A 88 -10.15 -15.62 -5.05
CA ILE A 88 -10.48 -16.19 -3.74
C ILE A 88 -10.92 -15.11 -2.76
N GLU A 89 -10.22 -13.97 -2.72
CA GLU A 89 -10.49 -12.89 -1.77
C GLU A 89 -11.87 -12.24 -1.95
N GLN A 90 -12.41 -12.18 -3.18
CA GLN A 90 -13.74 -11.62 -3.43
C GLN A 90 -14.91 -12.55 -3.08
N GLY A 91 -14.64 -13.79 -2.66
CA GLY A 91 -15.63 -14.78 -2.26
C GLY A 91 -15.84 -14.93 -0.74
N ARG A 92 -15.13 -14.15 0.07
CA ARG A 92 -15.33 -14.01 1.52
C ARG A 92 -16.01 -12.70 1.85
#